data_AF-T0TII4-F1
#
_entry.id   AF-T0TII4-F1
#
_cell.length_a   1.000
_cell.length_b   1.000
_cell.length_c   1.000
_cell.angle_alpha   90.00
_cell.angle_beta   90.00
_cell.angle_gamma   90.00
#
_symmetry.space_group_name_H-M   'P 1'
#
loop_
_entity.id
_entity.type
_entity.pdbx_description
1 polymer ?
#
loop_
_entity_poly.entity_id
_entity_poly.type
_entity_poly.pdbx_seq_one_letter_code
_entity_poly.pdbx_strand_id
1 'polypeptide(L)'
;MGISGFAFTIYYQVLCHQTNRLKAAYVAVYDERNQFILRLSAASTLILMFIINVFLLILYVFCGVAFSYLILLLIWLYSLIFGFLILKVIFSKIL
;
A
#
# COMPACT_ATOMS: atom_id res chain seq x y z
N MET A 1 -13.78 22.97 8.52
CA MET A 1 -13.51 21.76 9.33
C MET A 1 -14.64 21.52 10.36
N GLY A 2 -15.92 21.56 9.98
CA GLY A 2 -16.99 21.90 10.94
C GLY A 2 -18.13 20.91 11.17
N ILE A 3 -18.30 19.84 10.38
CA ILE A 3 -19.48 18.96 10.53
C ILE A 3 -19.11 17.48 10.35
N SER A 4 -18.18 17.17 9.45
CA SER A 4 -17.66 15.81 9.22
C SER A 4 -16.92 15.23 10.43
N GLY A 5 -16.20 16.07 11.19
CA GLY A 5 -15.49 15.65 12.40
C GLY A 5 -16.42 15.23 13.53
N PHE A 6 -17.54 15.96 13.72
CA PHE A 6 -18.52 15.67 14.76
C PHE A 6 -19.29 14.37 14.51
N ALA A 7 -19.66 14.11 13.26
CA ALA A 7 -20.28 12.84 12.87
C ALA A 7 -19.33 11.67 13.12
N PHE A 8 -18.03 11.83 12.81
CA PHE A 8 -17.01 10.83 13.04
C PHE A 8 -16.81 10.53 14.53
N THR A 9 -16.76 11.56 15.39
CA THR A 9 -16.61 11.37 16.84
C THR A 9 -17.83 10.73 17.49
N ILE A 10 -19.05 11.11 17.09
CA ILE A 10 -20.29 10.49 17.60
C ILE A 10 -20.36 9.03 17.16
N TYR A 11 -20.01 8.74 15.90
CA TYR A 11 -19.93 7.37 15.39
C TYR A 11 -18.93 6.52 16.19
N TYR A 12 -17.73 7.04 16.44
CA TYR A 12 -16.68 6.34 17.20
C TYR A 12 -17.11 6.07 18.65
N GLN A 13 -17.78 7.02 19.29
CA GLN A 13 -18.22 6.92 20.67
C GLN A 13 -19.36 5.91 20.86
N VAL A 14 -20.29 5.82 19.88
CA VAL A 14 -21.32 4.78 19.84
C VAL A 14 -20.71 3.40 19.58
N LEU A 15 -19.71 3.32 18.70
CA LEU A 15 -18.99 2.07 18.40
C LEU A 15 -18.26 1.54 19.65
N CYS A 16 -17.53 2.39 20.38
CA CYS A 16 -16.78 2.03 21.59
C CYS A 16 -17.65 1.48 22.73
N HIS A 17 -18.94 1.83 22.78
CA HIS A 17 -19.86 1.35 23.81
C HIS A 17 -20.33 -0.11 23.56
N GLN A 18 -20.22 -0.62 22.33
CA GLN A 18 -20.55 -2.01 21.97
C GLN A 18 -19.28 -2.81 21.69
N THR A 19 -18.53 -3.13 22.74
CA THR A 19 -17.25 -3.87 22.68
C THR A 19 -17.31 -5.18 21.89
N ASN A 20 -18.44 -5.91 21.93
CA ASN A 20 -18.63 -7.13 21.14
C ASN A 20 -18.74 -6.87 19.63
N ARG A 21 -19.37 -5.77 19.21
CA ARG A 21 -19.45 -5.38 17.80
C ARG A 21 -18.17 -4.71 17.34
N LEU A 22 -17.47 -4.00 18.23
CA LEU A 22 -16.13 -3.48 17.96
C LEU A 22 -15.15 -4.62 17.73
N LYS A 23 -15.16 -5.66 18.56
CA LYS A 23 -14.33 -6.86 18.37
C LYS A 23 -14.70 -7.60 17.08
N ALA A 24 -15.98 -7.77 16.76
CA ALA A 24 -16.37 -8.42 15.51
C ALA A 24 -16.00 -7.59 14.26
N ALA A 25 -16.17 -6.27 14.31
CA ALA A 25 -15.75 -5.36 13.23
C ALA A 25 -14.22 -5.29 13.12
N TYR A 26 -13.51 -5.29 14.25
CA TYR A 26 -12.06 -5.33 14.30
C TYR A 26 -11.53 -6.68 13.81
N VAL A 27 -12.13 -7.81 14.19
CA VAL A 27 -11.76 -9.15 13.66
C VAL A 27 -12.07 -9.27 12.17
N ALA A 28 -13.15 -8.67 11.68
CA ALA A 28 -13.47 -8.66 10.24
C ALA A 28 -12.55 -7.74 9.40
N VAL A 29 -11.97 -6.69 10.00
CA VAL A 29 -11.06 -5.74 9.33
C VAL A 29 -9.58 -6.12 9.52
N TYR A 30 -9.25 -6.70 10.68
CA TYR A 30 -7.95 -7.19 11.12
C TYR A 30 -7.87 -8.72 10.97
N ASP A 31 -8.64 -9.26 10.03
CA ASP A 31 -8.65 -10.66 9.67
C ASP A 31 -7.25 -11.03 9.16
N GLU A 32 -6.69 -12.14 9.61
CA GLU A 32 -5.30 -12.55 9.33
C GLU A 32 -4.99 -12.53 7.82
N ARG A 33 -6.02 -12.74 7.01
CA ARG A 33 -6.00 -12.67 5.55
C ARG A 33 -5.63 -11.29 5.02
N ASN A 34 -6.13 -10.21 5.60
CA ASN A 34 -5.77 -8.84 5.17
C ASN A 34 -4.33 -8.50 5.55
N GLN A 35 -3.85 -8.94 6.72
CA GLN A 35 -2.44 -8.80 7.09
C GLN A 35 -1.52 -9.63 6.17
N PHE A 36 -1.96 -10.83 5.80
CA PHE A 36 -1.25 -11.67 4.86
C PHE A 36 -1.16 -11.02 3.47
N ILE A 37 -2.28 -10.49 2.96
CA ILE A 37 -2.33 -9.73 1.68
C ILE A 37 -1.41 -8.52 1.72
N LEU A 38 -1.39 -7.76 2.84
CA LEU A 38 -0.50 -6.60 3.00
C LEU A 38 0.97 -7.00 3.00
N ARG A 39 1.35 -8.05 3.74
CA ARG A 39 2.74 -8.54 3.77
C ARG A 39 3.18 -9.08 2.41
N LEU A 40 2.31 -9.84 1.75
CA LEU A 40 2.58 -10.37 0.41
C LEU A 40 2.73 -9.25 -0.62
N SER A 41 1.81 -8.27 -0.60
CA SER A 41 1.87 -7.09 -1.46
C SER A 41 3.13 -6.26 -1.24
N ALA A 42 3.54 -6.06 0.03
CA ALA A 42 4.77 -5.35 0.36
C ALA A 42 6.02 -6.10 -0.13
N ALA A 43 6.09 -7.42 0.09
CA ALA A 43 7.20 -8.26 -0.38
C ALA A 43 7.30 -8.26 -1.92
N SER A 44 6.16 -8.41 -2.61
CA SER A 44 6.11 -8.33 -4.07
C SER A 44 6.50 -6.95 -4.61
N THR A 45 6.13 -5.87 -3.92
CA THR A 45 6.54 -4.51 -4.30
C THR A 45 8.04 -4.32 -4.14
N LEU A 46 8.65 -4.89 -3.10
CA LEU A 46 10.09 -4.90 -2.90
C LEU A 46 10.82 -5.60 -4.05
N ILE A 47 10.32 -6.77 -4.47
CA ILE A 47 10.86 -7.50 -5.63
C ILE A 47 10.73 -6.68 -6.91
N LEU A 48 9.58 -6.04 -7.13
CA LEU A 48 9.35 -5.18 -8.28
C LEU A 48 10.33 -3.99 -8.30
N MET A 49 10.57 -3.34 -7.16
CA MET A 49 11.56 -2.26 -7.04
C MET A 49 12.97 -2.75 -7.32
N PHE A 50 13.33 -3.97 -6.90
CA PHE A 50 14.61 -4.57 -7.25
C PHE A 50 14.76 -4.77 -8.76
N ILE A 51 13.75 -5.33 -9.42
CA ILE A 51 13.75 -5.53 -10.88
C ILE A 51 13.90 -4.19 -11.62
N ILE A 52 13.19 -3.16 -11.18
CA ILE A 52 13.29 -1.81 -11.76
C ILE A 52 14.71 -1.25 -11.63
N ASN A 53 15.35 -1.42 -10.47
CA ASN A 53 16.73 -1.01 -10.29
C ASN A 53 17.69 -1.75 -11.24
N VAL A 54 17.54 -3.06 -11.39
CA VAL A 54 18.34 -3.83 -12.36
C VAL A 54 18.10 -3.32 -13.78
N PHE A 55 16.86 -3.06 -14.16
CA PHE A 55 16.52 -2.54 -15.48
C PHE A 55 17.12 -1.14 -15.73
N LEU A 56 17.04 -0.23 -14.77
CA LEU A 56 17.67 1.09 -14.86
C LEU A 56 19.19 0.97 -15.03
N LEU A 57 19.82 0.03 -14.33
CA LEU A 57 21.26 -0.21 -14.41
C LEU A 57 21.65 -0.75 -15.78
N ILE A 58 20.89 -1.71 -16.33
CA ILE A 58 21.08 -2.21 -17.70
C ILE A 58 20.93 -1.05 -18.70
N LEU A 59 19.89 -0.23 -18.57
CA LEU A 59 19.66 0.89 -19.48
C LEU A 59 20.82 1.90 -19.44
N TYR A 60 21.36 2.17 -18.25
CA TYR A 60 22.54 3.02 -18.09
C TYR A 60 23.78 2.41 -18.74
N VAL A 61 24.07 1.13 -18.49
CA VAL A 61 25.30 0.47 -18.98
C VAL A 61 25.27 0.25 -20.49
N PHE A 62 24.15 -0.21 -21.04
CA PHE A 62 24.06 -0.60 -22.44
C PHE A 62 23.59 0.53 -23.36
N CYS A 63 22.71 1.41 -22.88
CA CYS A 63 22.15 2.51 -23.68
C CYS A 63 22.77 3.87 -23.33
N GLY A 64 23.60 3.95 -22.28
CA GLY A 64 24.23 5.21 -21.84
C GLY A 64 23.24 6.23 -21.28
N VAL A 65 21.98 5.83 -21.02
CA VAL A 65 20.93 6.74 -20.58
C VAL A 65 21.13 7.03 -19.09
N ALA A 66 21.63 8.22 -18.78
CA ALA A 66 21.76 8.72 -17.43
C ALA A 66 20.52 9.53 -17.04
N PHE A 67 19.83 9.12 -15.98
CA PHE A 67 18.73 9.89 -15.41
C PHE A 67 19.26 10.88 -14.36
N SER A 68 18.67 12.08 -14.33
CA SER A 68 18.87 13.01 -13.21
C SER A 68 18.31 12.40 -11.92
N TYR A 69 18.92 12.74 -10.79
CA TYR A 69 18.53 12.25 -9.47
C TYR A 69 17.03 12.48 -9.18
N LEU A 70 16.49 13.64 -9.56
CA LEU A 70 15.07 13.95 -9.39
C LEU A 70 14.14 13.00 -10.17
N ILE A 71 14.51 12.66 -11.41
CA ILE A 71 13.73 11.75 -12.25
C ILE A 71 13.75 10.34 -11.65
N LEU A 72 14.92 9.91 -11.18
CA LEU A 72 15.09 8.60 -10.55
C LEU A 72 14.25 8.50 -9.25
N LEU A 73 14.23 9.56 -8.44
CA LEU A 73 13.42 9.62 -7.22
C LEU A 73 11.92 9.57 -7.52
N LEU A 74 11.47 10.24 -8.58
CA LEU A 74 10.08 10.19 -9.04
C LEU A 74 9.71 8.79 -9.52
N ILE A 75 10.56 8.15 -10.33
CA ILE A 75 10.33 6.76 -10.79
C ILE A 75 10.16 5.83 -9.60
N TRP A 76 11.04 5.93 -8.60
CA TRP A 76 10.95 5.11 -7.39
C TRP A 76 9.68 5.40 -6.60
N LEU A 77 9.34 6.67 -6.38
CA LEU A 77 8.14 7.04 -5.62
C LEU A 77 6.87 6.52 -6.29
N TYR A 78 6.71 6.77 -7.59
CA TYR A 78 5.54 6.32 -8.34
C TYR A 78 5.48 4.80 -8.42
N SER A 79 6.61 4.15 -8.68
CA SER A 79 6.66 2.68 -8.73
C SER A 79 6.28 2.05 -7.39
N LEU A 80 6.73 2.62 -6.26
CA LEU A 80 6.39 2.11 -4.94
C LEU A 80 4.88 2.23 -4.66
N ILE A 81 4.32 3.43 -4.88
CA ILE A 81 2.90 3.70 -4.59
C ILE A 81 2.00 2.89 -5.52
N PHE A 82 2.22 2.99 -6.84
CA PHE A 82 1.38 2.29 -7.82
C PHE A 82 1.59 0.79 -7.76
N GLY A 83 2.84 0.32 -7.63
CA GLY A 83 3.16 -1.11 -7.50
C GLY A 83 2.45 -1.72 -6.30
N PHE A 84 2.56 -1.08 -5.13
CA PHE A 84 1.89 -1.55 -3.93
C PHE A 84 0.37 -1.56 -4.06
N LEU A 85 -0.23 -0.46 -4.55
CA LEU A 85 -1.69 -0.37 -4.69
C LEU A 85 -2.23 -1.40 -5.69
N ILE A 86 -1.58 -1.56 -6.84
CA ILE A 86 -1.97 -2.53 -7.86
C ILE A 86 -1.87 -3.95 -7.30
N LEU A 87 -0.73 -4.30 -6.68
CA LEU A 87 -0.52 -5.62 -6.10
C LEU A 87 -1.52 -5.91 -4.97
N LYS A 88 -1.80 -4.93 -4.12
CA LYS A 88 -2.79 -5.07 -3.03
C LYS A 88 -4.18 -5.33 -3.59
N VAL A 89 -4.60 -4.60 -4.63
CA VAL A 89 -5.91 -4.79 -5.27
C VAL A 89 -6.00 -6.14 -5.95
N ILE A 90 -4.94 -6.56 -6.65
CA ILE A 90 -4.87 -7.87 -7.32
C ILE A 90 -4.98 -9.00 -6.30
N PHE A 91 -4.16 -8.98 -5.25
CA PHE A 91 -4.19 -10.01 -4.21
C PHE A 91 -5.50 -10.01 -3.43
N SER A 92 -6.11 -8.85 -3.19
CA SER A 92 -7.43 -8.77 -2.55
C SER A 92 -8.57 -9.32 -3.41
N LYS A 93 -8.41 -9.40 -4.75
CA LYS A 93 -9.41 -10.02 -5.63
C LYS A 93 -9.19 -11.52 -5.82
N ILE A 94 -7.94 -11.97 -5.75
CA ILE A 94 -7.57 -13.38 -5.97
C ILE A 94 -7.74 -14.21 -4.69
N LEU A 95 -7.45 -13.62 -3.54
CA LEU A 95 -7.39 -14.29 -2.23
C LEU A 95 -8.55 -13.88 -1.33
#